data_AF-K1QA46-F1
#
_entry.id   AF-K1QA46-F1
#
_cell.length_a   1.000
_cell.length_b   1.000
_cell.length_c   1.000
_cell.angle_alpha   90.00
_cell.angle_beta   90.00
_cell.angle_gamma   90.00
#
_symmetry.space_group_name_H-M   'P 1'
#
loop_
_entity.id
_entity.type
_entity.pdbx_description
1 polymer ?
#
loop_
_entity_poly.entity_id
_entity_poly.type
_entity_poly.pdbx_seq_one_letter_code
_entity_poly.pdbx_strand_id
1 'polypeptide(L)'
;MLTLYEAVHGYVTKYVNLYYDTSDKIIGDNEIQTFGQELTKSKSDGGCGILSPLTEEDIVKCVVDRETTIEVISLAVILSEKIRNALGDFEVNYTYDPAAVKIVEEKELIDIGQNINQRNEKLERKFEYLHPEEIPNSVSL
;
A
#
# COMPACT_ATOMS: atom_id res chain seq x y z
N MET A 1 -12.16 2.74 -1.95
CA MET A 1 -11.02 3.17 -1.13
C MET A 1 -11.19 2.70 0.31
N LEU A 2 -12.30 3.04 0.98
CA LEU A 2 -12.59 2.54 2.33
C LEU A 2 -12.59 1.00 2.43
N THR A 3 -13.25 0.31 1.49
CA THR A 3 -13.34 -1.16 1.48
C THR A 3 -12.01 -1.89 1.35
N LEU A 4 -11.08 -1.33 0.57
CA LEU A 4 -9.75 -1.91 0.41
C LEU A 4 -8.90 -1.66 1.66
N TYR A 5 -9.00 -0.47 2.24
CA TYR A 5 -8.37 -0.17 3.51
C TYR A 5 -8.89 -1.09 4.62
N GLU A 6 -10.21 -1.31 4.69
CA GLU A 6 -10.83 -2.22 5.67
C GLU A 6 -10.34 -3.66 5.50
N ALA A 7 -10.21 -4.15 4.26
CA ALA A 7 -9.68 -5.49 4.00
C ALA A 7 -8.22 -5.63 4.44
N VAL A 8 -7.36 -4.66 4.08
CA VAL A 8 -5.94 -4.67 4.51
C VAL A 8 -5.84 -4.54 6.02
N HIS A 9 -6.61 -3.63 6.63
CA HIS A 9 -6.65 -3.43 8.07
C HIS A 9 -7.14 -4.70 8.79
N GLY A 10 -8.18 -5.35 8.28
CA GLY A 10 -8.72 -6.60 8.80
C GLY A 10 -7.72 -7.74 8.73
N TYR A 11 -7.07 -7.91 7.57
CA TYR A 11 -5.98 -8.87 7.36
C TYR A 11 -4.85 -8.66 8.38
N VAL A 12 -4.32 -7.43 8.49
CA VAL A 12 -3.26 -7.09 9.44
C VAL A 12 -3.72 -7.33 10.88
N THR A 13 -4.93 -6.93 11.23
CA THR A 13 -5.50 -7.12 12.58
C THR A 13 -5.55 -8.60 12.95
N LYS A 14 -6.02 -9.48 12.05
CA LYS A 14 -6.04 -10.93 12.27
C LYS A 14 -4.64 -11.48 12.49
N TYR A 15 -3.67 -11.04 11.67
CA TYR A 15 -2.28 -11.48 11.74
C TYR A 15 -1.59 -11.02 13.03
N VAL A 16 -1.80 -9.75 13.43
CA VAL A 16 -1.29 -9.20 14.69
C VAL A 16 -1.90 -9.94 15.87
N ASN A 17 -3.21 -10.15 15.89
CA ASN A 17 -3.89 -10.85 17.00
C ASN A 17 -3.47 -12.33 17.11
N LEU A 18 -3.01 -12.95 16.01
CA LEU A 18 -2.50 -14.32 16.03
C LEU A 18 -1.19 -14.43 16.84
N TYR A 19 -0.30 -13.44 16.76
CA TYR A 19 1.01 -13.47 17.40
C TYR A 19 1.12 -12.58 18.66
N TYR A 20 0.33 -11.51 18.72
CA TYR A 20 0.25 -10.53 19.80
C TYR A 20 -1.15 -10.49 20.39
N ASP A 21 -1.54 -11.59 21.05
CA ASP A 21 -2.83 -11.72 21.75
C ASP A 21 -3.05 -10.71 22.88
N THR A 22 -1.98 -10.08 23.36
CA THR A 22 -1.97 -9.15 24.49
C THR A 22 -1.05 -7.97 24.19
N SER A 23 -1.42 -6.79 24.71
CA SER A 23 -0.61 -5.58 24.54
C SER A 23 0.79 -5.71 25.15
N ASP A 24 0.96 -6.55 26.18
CA ASP A 24 2.26 -6.77 26.82
C ASP A 24 3.27 -7.43 25.87
N LYS A 25 2.82 -8.32 24.98
CA LYS A 25 3.70 -8.97 23.99
C LYS A 25 4.26 -7.99 22.98
N ILE A 26 3.43 -7.05 22.49
CA ILE A 26 3.88 -6.06 21.50
C ILE A 26 4.71 -4.95 22.16
N ILE A 27 4.40 -4.59 23.41
CA ILE A 27 5.20 -3.64 24.20
C ILE A 27 6.57 -4.22 24.53
N GLY A 28 6.62 -5.53 24.85
CA GLY A 28 7.85 -6.23 25.19
C GLY A 28 8.73 -6.62 23.99
N ASP A 29 8.25 -6.45 22.76
CA ASP A 29 8.97 -6.79 21.54
C ASP A 29 9.97 -5.70 21.17
N ASN A 30 11.23 -5.89 21.57
CA ASN A 30 12.29 -4.91 21.30
C ASN A 30 12.51 -4.65 19.80
N GLU A 31 12.27 -5.61 18.91
CA GLU A 31 12.48 -5.44 17.48
C GLU A 31 11.42 -4.51 16.88
N ILE A 32 10.14 -4.77 17.16
CA ILE A 32 9.04 -3.91 16.69
C ILE A 32 9.14 -2.50 17.27
N GLN A 33 9.47 -2.37 18.56
CA GLN A 33 9.62 -1.05 19.19
C GLN A 33 10.79 -0.27 18.57
N THR A 34 11.88 -0.94 18.24
CA THR A 34 13.04 -0.32 17.57
C THR A 34 12.67 0.11 16.15
N PHE A 35 11.99 -0.74 15.38
CA PHE A 35 11.52 -0.41 14.03
C PHE A 35 10.59 0.82 14.03
N GLY A 36 9.64 0.87 14.97
CA GLY A 36 8.76 2.04 15.13
C GLY A 36 9.52 3.33 15.45
N GLN A 37 10.58 3.24 16.25
CA GLN A 37 11.46 4.37 16.53
C GLN A 37 12.28 4.81 15.32
N GLU A 38 12.77 3.88 14.50
CA GLU A 38 13.51 4.18 13.26
C GLU A 38 12.63 4.94 12.26
N LEU A 39 11.35 4.60 12.15
CA LEU A 39 10.43 5.31 11.26
C LEU A 39 10.10 6.75 11.72
N THR A 40 10.09 6.98 13.04
CA THR A 40 9.58 8.23 13.65
C THR A 40 10.68 9.21 14.07
N LYS A 41 11.89 8.74 14.37
CA LYS A 41 13.02 9.62 14.70
C LYS A 41 13.39 10.52 13.53
N SER A 42 13.92 11.69 13.86
CA SER A 42 14.43 12.62 12.85
C SER A 42 15.61 12.01 12.11
N LYS A 43 15.88 12.48 10.87
CA LYS A 43 17.05 12.02 10.11
C LYS A 43 18.37 12.29 10.83
N SER A 44 18.45 13.37 11.60
CA SER A 44 19.63 13.70 12.43
C SER A 44 19.83 12.75 13.61
N ASP A 45 18.76 12.11 14.09
CA ASP A 45 18.80 11.15 15.20
C ASP A 45 18.76 9.69 14.71
N GLY A 46 19.04 9.46 13.42
CA GLY A 46 19.11 8.13 12.81
C GLY A 46 17.77 7.51 12.40
N GLY A 47 16.69 8.29 12.28
CA GLY A 47 15.40 7.81 11.76
C GLY A 47 15.03 8.32 10.36
N CYS A 48 13.84 7.99 9.87
CA CYS A 48 13.40 8.36 8.51
C CYS A 48 12.91 9.82 8.38
N GLY A 49 12.57 10.48 9.50
CA GLY A 49 12.20 11.90 9.55
C GLY A 49 11.16 12.32 8.52
N ILE A 50 9.99 11.68 8.52
CA ILE A 50 8.85 12.08 7.67
C ILE A 50 8.43 13.50 8.08
N LEU A 51 8.55 14.44 7.14
CA LEU A 51 8.41 15.88 7.38
C LEU A 51 7.13 16.46 6.74
N SER A 52 6.80 17.64 7.28
CA SER A 52 5.58 18.45 7.24
C SER A 52 5.12 18.96 5.86
N PRO A 53 3.87 19.49 5.76
CA PRO A 53 3.23 19.86 4.49
C PRO A 53 3.88 21.05 3.78
N LEU A 54 3.84 21.03 2.44
CA LEU A 54 4.26 22.10 1.53
C LEU A 54 3.24 23.26 1.48
N THR A 55 3.65 24.44 0.99
CA THR A 55 2.82 25.65 0.90
C THR A 55 2.44 26.02 -0.55
N GLU A 56 1.47 26.92 -0.72
CA GLU A 56 0.96 27.35 -2.04
C GLU A 56 2.02 28.01 -2.95
N GLU A 57 3.07 28.60 -2.38
CA GLU A 57 4.16 29.24 -3.15
C GLU A 57 5.02 28.23 -3.92
N ASP A 58 5.07 26.96 -3.49
CA ASP A 58 5.80 25.90 -4.17
C ASP A 58 5.12 25.47 -5.49
N ILE A 59 3.81 25.70 -5.63
CA ILE A 59 3.00 25.30 -6.78
C ILE A 59 3.35 26.12 -8.03
N VAL A 60 3.56 27.43 -7.88
CA VAL A 60 3.80 28.35 -9.00
C VAL A 60 5.18 28.15 -9.63
N LYS A 61 6.15 27.63 -8.88
CA LYS A 61 7.49 27.26 -9.38
C LYS A 61 7.50 25.93 -10.16
N CYS A 62 6.45 25.12 -10.06
CA CYS A 62 6.40 23.78 -10.67
C CYS A 62 5.81 23.75 -12.09
N VAL A 63 5.41 24.90 -12.65
CA VAL A 63 4.92 24.94 -14.04
C VAL A 63 6.11 24.84 -14.98
N VAL A 64 6.31 23.63 -15.51
CA VAL A 64 7.45 23.23 -16.34
C VAL A 64 7.26 23.61 -17.81
N ASP A 65 8.37 23.83 -18.52
CA ASP A 65 8.39 24.16 -19.93
C ASP A 65 8.08 22.95 -20.83
N ARG A 66 8.02 23.18 -22.14
CA ARG A 66 7.60 22.17 -23.12
C ARG A 66 8.52 20.95 -23.19
N GLU A 67 9.84 21.13 -23.05
CA GLU A 67 10.79 20.02 -23.14
C GLU A 67 10.64 19.12 -21.91
N THR A 68 10.63 19.72 -20.73
CA THR A 68 10.35 19.04 -19.46
C THR A 68 8.98 18.34 -19.47
N THR A 69 7.96 18.94 -20.11
CA THR A 69 6.63 18.31 -20.24
C THR A 69 6.69 16.99 -21.01
N ILE A 70 7.49 16.92 -22.09
CA ILE A 70 7.63 15.69 -22.88
C ILE A 70 8.35 14.60 -22.08
N GLU A 71 9.39 14.97 -21.34
CA GLU A 71 10.10 14.05 -20.44
C GLU A 71 9.18 13.52 -19.34
N VAL A 72 8.42 14.38 -18.69
CA VAL A 72 7.47 14.00 -17.64
C VAL A 72 6.38 13.08 -18.18
N ILE A 73 5.86 13.32 -19.39
CA ILE A 73 4.88 12.42 -20.03
C ILE A 73 5.52 11.07 -20.35
N SER A 74 6.75 11.05 -20.87
CA SER A 74 7.46 9.82 -21.19
C SER A 74 7.74 8.99 -19.93
N LEU A 75 8.19 9.64 -18.86
CA LEU A 75 8.33 9.04 -17.54
C LEU A 75 6.99 8.53 -17.00
N ALA A 76 5.92 9.32 -17.10
CA ALA A 76 4.60 8.90 -16.65
C ALA A 76 4.11 7.64 -17.38
N VAL A 77 4.41 7.50 -18.68
CA VAL A 77 4.10 6.29 -19.44
C VAL A 77 4.89 5.09 -18.92
N ILE A 78 6.21 5.23 -18.77
CA ILE A 78 7.10 4.16 -18.28
C ILE A 78 6.72 3.74 -16.85
N LEU A 79 6.50 4.70 -15.96
CA LEU A 79 6.14 4.44 -14.56
C LEU A 79 4.71 3.89 -14.40
N SER A 80 3.86 4.02 -15.42
CA SER A 80 2.51 3.44 -15.44
C SER A 80 2.49 2.02 -15.99
N GLU A 81 3.62 1.47 -16.45
CA GLU A 81 3.68 0.08 -16.92
C GLU A 81 3.39 -0.89 -15.78
N LYS A 82 2.46 -1.81 -16.04
CA LYS A 82 2.02 -2.81 -15.07
C LYS A 82 2.94 -4.03 -15.14
N ILE A 83 3.92 -4.09 -14.23
CA ILE A 83 4.98 -5.11 -14.28
C ILE A 83 4.82 -6.22 -13.22
N ARG A 84 3.77 -6.24 -12.38
CA ARG A 84 3.76 -7.12 -11.19
C ARG A 84 2.43 -7.80 -10.87
N ASN A 85 2.56 -8.83 -10.03
CA ASN A 85 1.48 -9.59 -9.41
C ASN A 85 0.49 -8.68 -8.68
N ALA A 86 -0.78 -9.08 -8.73
CA ALA A 86 -1.89 -8.42 -8.06
C ALA A 86 -1.73 -8.43 -6.53
N LEU A 87 -2.50 -7.57 -5.87
CA LEU A 87 -2.52 -7.49 -4.41
C LEU A 87 -2.97 -8.83 -3.82
N GLY A 88 -2.18 -9.38 -2.90
CA GLY A 88 -2.38 -10.69 -2.29
C GLY A 88 -1.75 -11.86 -3.05
N ASP A 89 -1.23 -11.64 -4.27
CA ASP A 89 -0.50 -12.66 -5.04
C ASP A 89 1.01 -12.59 -4.77
N PHE A 90 1.44 -13.25 -3.70
CA PHE A 90 2.83 -13.21 -3.23
C PHE A 90 3.72 -14.15 -4.07
N GLU A 91 4.72 -13.57 -4.75
CA GLU A 91 5.70 -14.32 -5.54
C GLU A 91 6.50 -15.32 -4.67
N VAL A 92 6.79 -14.93 -3.42
CA VAL A 92 7.46 -15.78 -2.44
C VAL A 92 6.59 -15.88 -1.18
N ASN A 93 6.25 -17.12 -0.81
CA ASN A 93 5.44 -17.42 0.36
C ASN A 93 6.32 -17.73 1.58
N TYR A 94 6.34 -16.81 2.54
CA TYR A 94 7.04 -16.97 3.82
C TYR A 94 6.12 -17.45 4.97
N THR A 95 4.83 -17.62 4.69
CA THR A 95 3.84 -18.05 5.68
C THR A 95 3.72 -19.57 5.69
N TYR A 96 4.17 -20.21 6.76
CA TYR A 96 4.10 -21.67 6.93
C TYR A 96 3.17 -22.13 8.06
N ASP A 97 2.88 -21.25 9.01
CA ASP A 97 1.96 -21.53 10.11
C ASP A 97 0.54 -21.76 9.56
N PRO A 98 -0.08 -22.94 9.79
CA PRO A 98 -1.41 -23.26 9.28
C PRO A 98 -2.50 -22.25 9.68
N ALA A 99 -2.37 -21.58 10.83
CA ALA A 99 -3.31 -20.53 11.23
C ALA A 99 -3.14 -19.26 10.38
N ALA A 100 -1.90 -18.88 10.11
CA ALA A 100 -1.58 -17.72 9.28
C ALA A 100 -1.86 -17.97 7.79
N VAL A 101 -1.64 -19.18 7.28
CA VAL A 101 -1.97 -19.56 5.90
C VAL A 101 -3.46 -19.34 5.63
N LYS A 102 -4.34 -19.74 6.56
CA LYS A 102 -5.78 -19.53 6.42
C LYS A 102 -6.17 -18.05 6.31
N ILE A 103 -5.43 -17.15 6.96
CA ILE A 103 -5.67 -15.71 6.90
C ILE A 103 -5.25 -15.17 5.52
N VAL A 104 -4.13 -15.66 4.97
CA VAL A 104 -3.63 -15.26 3.64
C VAL A 104 -4.55 -15.75 2.51
N GLU A 105 -5.15 -16.93 2.65
CA GLU A 105 -6.03 -17.53 1.63
C GLU A 105 -7.48 -16.98 1.64
N GLU A 106 -7.78 -15.99 2.47
CA GLU A 106 -9.11 -15.38 2.53
C GLU A 106 -9.47 -14.67 1.21
N LYS A 107 -10.74 -14.81 0.80
CA LYS A 107 -11.23 -14.36 -0.51
C LYS A 107 -11.77 -12.94 -0.54
N GLU A 108 -11.54 -12.15 0.51
CA GLU A 108 -12.11 -10.81 0.69
C GLU A 108 -11.77 -9.86 -0.48
N LEU A 109 -10.55 -9.96 -1.02
CA LEU A 109 -10.14 -9.18 -2.20
C LEU A 109 -10.91 -9.55 -3.47
N ILE A 110 -11.29 -10.82 -3.64
CA ILE A 110 -12.08 -11.28 -4.79
C ILE A 110 -13.47 -10.64 -4.75
N ASP A 111 -14.11 -10.66 -3.58
CA ASP A 111 -15.43 -10.07 -3.37
C ASP A 111 -15.42 -8.56 -3.60
N ILE A 112 -14.36 -7.87 -3.15
CA ILE A 112 -14.16 -6.44 -3.43
C ILE A 112 -14.02 -6.17 -4.93
N GLY A 113 -13.25 -7.00 -5.65
CA GLY A 113 -13.11 -6.90 -7.11
C GLY A 113 -14.45 -7.03 -7.83
N GLN A 114 -15.25 -8.04 -7.47
CA GLN A 114 -16.59 -8.23 -8.02
C GLN A 114 -17.52 -7.04 -7.79
N ASN A 115 -17.51 -6.48 -6.57
CA ASN A 115 -18.29 -5.29 -6.24
C ASN A 115 -17.86 -4.07 -7.05
N ILE A 116 -16.55 -3.89 -7.28
CA ILE A 116 -16.01 -2.81 -8.12
C ILE A 116 -16.46 -2.99 -9.57
N ASN A 117 -16.43 -4.21 -10.09
CA ASN A 117 -16.88 -4.52 -11.46
C ASN A 117 -18.36 -4.17 -11.65
N GLN A 118 -19.24 -4.64 -10.76
CA GLN A 118 -20.68 -4.31 -10.79
C GLN A 118 -20.95 -2.80 -10.68
N ARG A 119 -20.18 -2.09 -9.85
CA ARG A 119 -20.30 -0.63 -9.75
C ARG A 119 -19.87 0.05 -11.06
N ASN A 120 -18.76 -0.39 -11.66
CA ASN A 120 -18.20 0.21 -12.86
C ASN A 120 -19.11 0.06 -14.09
N GLU A 121 -19.99 -0.94 -14.14
CA GLU A 121 -21.01 -1.08 -15.20
C GLU A 121 -21.97 0.13 -15.29
N LYS A 122 -22.14 0.87 -14.19
CA LYS A 122 -23.06 2.02 -14.11
C LYS A 122 -22.38 3.36 -14.40
N LEU A 123 -21.07 3.38 -14.63
CA LEU A 123 -20.29 4.59 -14.80
C LEU A 123 -19.93 4.80 -16.27
N GLU A 124 -20.05 6.04 -16.75
CA GLU A 124 -19.61 6.42 -18.09
C GLU A 124 -18.10 6.22 -18.27
N ARG A 125 -17.33 6.52 -17.21
CA ARG A 125 -15.89 6.24 -17.12
C ARG A 125 -15.62 5.31 -15.95
N LYS A 126 -15.12 4.11 -16.24
CA LYS A 126 -14.79 3.10 -15.24
C LYS A 126 -13.64 3.58 -14.37
N PHE A 127 -13.71 3.26 -13.08
CA PHE A 127 -12.64 3.52 -12.12
C PHE A 127 -11.98 2.19 -11.75
N GLU A 128 -10.86 1.88 -12.41
CA GLU A 128 -10.17 0.57 -12.34
C GLU A 128 -8.92 0.63 -11.45
N TYR A 129 -8.37 1.82 -11.19
CA TYR A 129 -7.09 2.02 -10.48
C TYR A 129 -7.03 1.45 -9.05
N LEU A 130 -8.17 1.16 -8.42
CA LEU A 130 -8.23 0.51 -7.10
C LEU A 130 -8.86 -0.89 -7.14
N HIS A 131 -9.00 -1.48 -8.33
CA HIS A 131 -9.36 -2.89 -8.43
C HIS A 131 -8.19 -3.74 -7.92
N PRO A 132 -8.40 -4.75 -7.06
CA PRO A 132 -7.30 -5.52 -6.45
C PRO A 132 -6.31 -6.14 -7.46
N GLU A 133 -6.80 -6.50 -8.66
CA GLU A 133 -5.95 -6.99 -9.76
C GLU A 133 -5.05 -5.91 -10.40
N GLU A 134 -5.37 -4.63 -10.19
CA GLU A 134 -4.62 -3.49 -10.72
C GLU A 134 -3.60 -2.94 -9.71
N ILE A 135 -3.62 -3.40 -8.46
CA ILE A 135 -2.75 -2.92 -7.39
C ILE A 135 -1.60 -3.90 -7.19
N PRO A 136 -0.32 -3.47 -7.31
CA PRO A 136 0.81 -4.34 -7.01
C PRO A 136 1.04 -4.48 -5.49
N ASN A 137 1.60 -5.61 -5.05
CA ASN A 137 1.96 -5.85 -3.64
C ASN A 137 3.01 -4.89 -3.07
N SER A 138 3.88 -4.35 -3.92
CA SER A 138 4.97 -3.47 -3.52
C SER A 138 5.20 -2.36 -4.55
N VAL A 139 5.82 -1.27 -4.09
CA VAL A 139 6.42 -0.27 -4.97
C VAL A 139 7.78 -0.80 -5.41
N SER A 140 7.92 -1.12 -6.69
CA SER A 140 9.16 -1.58 -7.32
C SER A 140 9.31 -0.84 -8.65
N LEU A 141 9.69 0.43 -8.57
CA LEU A 141 10.07 1.27 -9.70
C LEU A 141 11.32 2.05 -9.28
#